data_AF-A0A929AZ92-F1
#
_entry.id   AF-A0A929AZ92-F1
#
_cell.length_a   1.000
_cell.length_b   1.000
_cell.length_c   1.000
_cell.angle_alpha   90.00
_cell.angle_beta   90.00
_cell.angle_gamma   90.00
#
_symmetry.space_group_name_H-M   'P 1'
#
loop_
_entity.id
_entity.type
_entity.pdbx_description
1 polymer ?
#
loop_
_entity_poly.entity_id
_entity_poly.type
_entity_poly.pdbx_seq_one_letter_code
_entity_poly.pdbx_strand_id
1 'polypeptide(L)'
;MIGLVCAGLSLAIALPVTAQTTQTQPSPTESESVPQNSQPQERQRVFRPTSQPEDPIATITPDNGKVDVELKNNTNAEIEYQALGYTENQVLEGGEEHTLLDLPIPVTIRMARQDDGFIKVLPISSTEGKLEVSLDEDRNYYDDPNLPVMEIHEDGKVFVY
;
A
#
# COMPACT_ATOMS: atom_id res chain seq x y z
N MET A 1 -47.33 -56.38 -19.00
CA MET A 1 -46.68 -57.66 -19.36
C MET A 1 -45.19 -57.54 -19.07
N ILE A 2 -44.58 -58.57 -18.46
CA ILE A 2 -43.18 -59.05 -18.62
C ILE A 2 -42.05 -57.99 -18.52
N GLY A 3 -40.95 -58.11 -17.75
CA GLY A 3 -40.38 -59.15 -16.89
C GLY A 3 -39.23 -58.52 -16.05
N LEU A 4 -38.72 -59.07 -14.94
CA LEU A 4 -38.02 -60.35 -14.73
C LEU A 4 -36.48 -60.24 -14.93
N VAL A 5 -35.69 -60.47 -13.85
CA VAL A 5 -34.29 -61.02 -13.83
C VAL A 5 -33.17 -60.10 -14.38
N CYS A 6 -31.90 -60.07 -13.91
CA CYS A 6 -31.17 -60.55 -12.70
C CYS A 6 -29.99 -59.57 -12.47
N ALA A 7 -29.49 -59.28 -11.27
CA ALA A 7 -28.67 -60.10 -10.36
C ALA A 7 -27.29 -60.54 -10.91
N GLY A 8 -26.21 -60.15 -10.21
CA GLY A 8 -24.79 -60.42 -10.51
C GLY A 8 -23.89 -59.42 -9.76
N LEU A 9 -23.71 -59.51 -8.43
CA LEU A 9 -22.91 -60.50 -7.69
C LEU A 9 -21.41 -60.36 -8.00
N SER A 10 -20.67 -59.46 -7.32
CA SER A 10 -20.07 -59.56 -5.97
C SER A 10 -18.75 -60.32 -5.86
N LEU A 11 -17.66 -59.59 -5.56
CA LEU A 11 -16.59 -59.90 -4.60
C LEU A 11 -15.79 -58.58 -4.41
N ALA A 12 -15.59 -57.94 -3.23
CA ALA A 12 -15.37 -58.42 -1.85
C ALA A 12 -13.99 -59.13 -1.78
N ILE A 13 -13.01 -58.88 -0.89
CA ILE A 13 -12.83 -58.28 0.45
C ILE A 13 -11.31 -57.86 0.50
N ALA A 14 -10.83 -56.85 1.24
CA ALA A 14 -10.57 -56.92 2.68
C ALA A 14 -10.26 -55.59 3.37
N LEU A 15 -10.80 -55.45 4.59
CA LEU A 15 -10.40 -54.48 5.62
C LEU A 15 -9.25 -55.07 6.47
N PRO A 16 -8.58 -54.27 7.32
CA PRO A 16 -9.04 -54.09 8.71
C PRO A 16 -9.12 -52.60 9.10
N VAL A 17 -10.11 -52.05 9.82
CA VAL A 17 -10.70 -52.39 11.14
C VAL A 17 -9.73 -52.20 12.31
N THR A 18 -9.90 -51.08 13.06
CA THR A 18 -9.93 -50.92 14.55
C THR A 18 -9.62 -49.44 14.95
N ALA A 19 -10.37 -48.70 15.79
CA ALA A 19 -11.78 -48.79 16.23
C ALA A 19 -12.27 -47.49 16.95
N GLN A 20 -13.55 -47.12 16.69
CA GLN A 20 -14.58 -46.67 17.67
C GLN A 20 -14.57 -45.27 18.38
N THR A 21 -15.68 -44.53 18.11
CA THR A 21 -16.53 -43.69 19.02
C THR A 21 -15.91 -42.55 19.86
N THR A 22 -16.51 -41.34 19.88
CA THR A 22 -17.81 -41.08 20.53
C THR A 22 -18.61 -39.95 19.87
N GLN A 23 -19.95 -40.02 19.93
CA GLN A 23 -20.93 -39.12 19.32
C GLN A 23 -21.43 -38.03 20.29
N THR A 24 -21.99 -36.92 19.80
CA THR A 24 -23.26 -36.31 20.29
C THR A 24 -23.88 -35.41 19.20
N GLN A 25 -25.19 -35.53 18.99
CA GLN A 25 -26.08 -34.94 17.97
C GLN A 25 -26.90 -33.77 18.63
N PRO A 26 -27.37 -32.67 17.96
CA PRO A 26 -28.41 -32.72 16.90
C PRO A 26 -28.48 -31.62 15.79
N SER A 27 -29.27 -31.91 14.75
CA SER A 27 -29.84 -30.96 13.76
C SER A 27 -31.30 -30.62 14.09
N PRO A 28 -31.84 -29.47 13.63
CA PRO A 28 -32.73 -29.46 12.44
C PRO A 28 -32.53 -28.20 11.55
N THR A 29 -32.45 -28.28 10.21
CA THR A 29 -33.54 -28.35 9.20
C THR A 29 -33.79 -27.02 8.47
N GLU A 30 -33.51 -27.05 7.15
CA GLU A 30 -34.14 -26.29 6.04
C GLU A 30 -33.62 -24.90 5.56
N SER A 31 -33.29 -24.89 4.26
CA SER A 31 -33.36 -23.82 3.24
C SER A 31 -33.01 -22.36 3.56
N GLU A 32 -31.96 -21.85 2.89
CA GLU A 32 -32.18 -21.04 1.68
C GLU A 32 -30.97 -21.06 0.73
N SER A 33 -31.21 -21.25 -0.57
CA SER A 33 -30.16 -21.30 -1.59
C SER A 33 -29.96 -19.92 -2.23
N VAL A 34 -28.97 -19.16 -1.77
CA VAL A 34 -28.55 -17.92 -2.43
C VAL A 34 -27.43 -18.22 -3.44
N PRO A 35 -27.60 -17.97 -4.75
CA PRO A 35 -26.51 -18.11 -5.70
C PRO A 35 -25.50 -16.98 -5.48
N GLN A 36 -24.34 -17.32 -4.91
CA GLN A 36 -23.28 -16.35 -4.61
C GLN A 36 -22.64 -15.85 -5.92
N ASN A 37 -23.10 -14.68 -6.38
CA ASN A 37 -22.60 -13.98 -7.55
C ASN A 37 -21.09 -13.69 -7.38
N SER A 38 -20.27 -14.43 -8.12
CA SER A 38 -18.81 -14.35 -8.04
C SER A 38 -18.26 -13.18 -8.86
N GLN A 39 -18.50 -11.95 -8.41
CA GLN A 39 -17.74 -10.82 -8.90
C GLN A 39 -16.32 -10.86 -8.29
N PRO A 40 -15.24 -10.71 -9.08
CA PRO A 40 -13.90 -10.57 -8.54
C PRO A 40 -13.82 -9.31 -7.68
N GLN A 41 -13.60 -9.46 -6.38
CA GLN A 41 -13.19 -8.32 -5.56
C GLN A 41 -11.78 -7.94 -5.96
N GLU A 42 -11.62 -6.78 -6.61
CA GLU A 42 -10.33 -6.09 -6.66
C GLU A 42 -9.87 -5.89 -5.21
N ARG A 43 -8.84 -6.65 -4.82
CA ARG A 43 -8.18 -6.42 -3.55
C ARG A 43 -7.43 -5.12 -3.68
N GLN A 44 -8.03 -4.02 -3.23
CA GLN A 44 -7.30 -2.79 -2.94
C GLN A 44 -6.10 -3.19 -2.09
N ARG A 45 -4.90 -3.11 -2.68
CA ARG A 45 -3.66 -3.35 -1.95
C ARG A 45 -3.49 -2.19 -1.00
N VAL A 46 -3.92 -2.39 0.24
CA VAL A 46 -3.57 -1.49 1.34
C VAL A 46 -2.06 -1.60 1.49
N PHE A 47 -1.32 -0.68 0.86
CA PHE A 47 0.10 -0.53 1.08
C PHE A 47 0.30 -0.26 2.58
N ARG A 48 0.92 -1.21 3.26
CA ARG A 48 1.43 -1.07 4.61
C ARG A 48 2.93 -1.28 4.52
N PRO A 49 3.76 -0.22 4.62
CA PRO A 49 5.20 -0.41 4.70
C PRO A 49 5.51 -1.33 5.89
N THR A 50 6.30 -2.38 5.65
CA THR A 50 6.60 -3.42 6.66
C THR A 50 7.64 -2.99 7.69
N SER A 51 8.25 -1.82 7.46
CA SER A 51 9.15 -1.11 8.36
C SER A 51 8.75 0.36 8.35
N GLN A 52 8.22 0.85 9.48
CA GLN A 52 8.06 2.28 9.71
C GLN A 52 9.45 2.85 10.02
N PRO A 53 9.91 3.94 9.38
CA PRO A 53 11.21 4.53 9.70
C PRO A 53 11.26 4.89 11.17
N GLU A 54 12.28 4.41 11.89
CA GLU A 54 12.37 4.62 13.33
C GLU A 54 12.76 6.07 13.68
N ASP A 55 13.55 6.71 12.82
CA ASP A 55 14.01 8.09 12.94
C ASP A 55 13.42 8.99 11.82
N PRO A 56 13.08 10.25 12.12
CA PRO A 56 12.67 11.22 11.11
C PRO A 56 13.87 11.68 10.27
N ILE A 57 13.67 11.88 8.97
CA ILE A 57 14.73 12.40 8.08
C ILE A 57 15.02 13.89 8.34
N ALA A 58 14.01 14.64 8.80
CA ALA A 58 14.12 16.05 9.15
C ALA A 58 13.12 16.44 10.25
N THR A 59 13.29 17.64 10.80
CA THR A 59 12.29 18.30 11.64
C THR A 59 12.18 19.75 11.20
N ILE A 60 10.95 20.25 11.07
CA ILE A 60 10.61 21.61 10.68
C ILE A 60 9.75 22.27 11.76
N THR A 61 10.02 23.55 12.05
CA THR A 61 9.10 24.37 12.85
C THR A 61 8.04 24.94 11.91
N PRO A 62 6.75 24.59 12.06
CA PRO A 62 5.69 25.11 11.19
C PRO A 62 5.40 26.58 11.50
N ASP A 63 5.19 27.40 10.46
CA ASP A 63 4.66 28.76 10.65
C ASP A 63 3.13 28.71 10.67
N ASN A 64 2.52 29.17 11.76
CA ASN A 64 1.07 29.20 11.95
C ASN A 64 0.33 27.87 11.62
N GLY A 65 0.97 26.72 11.87
CA GLY A 65 0.44 25.39 11.56
C GLY A 65 0.58 24.95 10.09
N LYS A 66 1.45 25.62 9.33
CA LYS A 66 1.72 25.35 7.91
C LYS A 66 3.21 25.23 7.62
N VAL A 67 3.51 24.65 6.46
CA VAL A 67 4.85 24.53 5.90
C VAL A 67 4.82 24.77 4.38
N ASP A 68 5.84 25.46 3.88
CA ASP A 68 6.22 25.46 2.48
C ASP A 68 7.21 24.31 2.24
N VAL A 69 7.04 23.56 1.15
CA VAL A 69 7.92 22.45 0.77
C VAL A 69 8.46 22.68 -0.62
N GLU A 70 9.76 22.95 -0.71
CA GLU A 70 10.48 23.09 -1.98
C GLU A 70 11.06 21.74 -2.41
N LEU A 71 10.58 21.22 -3.53
CA LEU A 71 11.06 20.00 -4.16
C LEU A 71 12.03 20.37 -5.27
N LYS A 72 13.24 19.80 -5.26
CA LYS A 72 14.23 19.91 -6.32
C LYS A 72 14.42 18.54 -6.99
N ASN A 73 14.08 18.42 -8.27
CA ASN A 73 14.27 17.20 -9.04
C ASN A 73 15.71 17.14 -9.58
N ASN A 74 16.60 16.46 -8.86
CA ASN A 74 17.98 16.22 -9.31
C ASN A 74 18.10 14.94 -10.15
N THR A 75 16.99 14.28 -10.48
CA THR A 75 16.98 13.15 -11.42
C THR A 75 17.01 13.63 -12.88
N ASN A 76 17.14 12.69 -13.80
CA ASN A 76 17.05 12.91 -15.24
C ASN A 76 15.66 12.57 -15.82
N ALA A 77 14.65 12.36 -14.97
CA ALA A 77 13.31 11.93 -15.35
C ALA A 77 12.24 12.89 -14.80
N GLU A 78 11.08 12.93 -15.45
CA GLU A 78 9.90 13.63 -14.94
C GLU A 78 9.38 12.95 -13.65
N ILE A 79 9.12 13.75 -12.61
CA ILE A 79 8.50 13.31 -11.36
C ILE A 79 7.07 13.83 -11.30
N GLU A 80 6.10 12.93 -11.23
CA GLU A 80 4.73 13.25 -10.80
C GLU A 80 4.71 13.44 -9.27
N TYR A 81 4.06 14.49 -8.78
CA TYR A 81 3.96 14.78 -7.35
C TYR A 81 2.63 15.42 -6.96
N GLN A 82 2.19 15.13 -5.73
CA GLN A 82 0.95 15.68 -5.17
C GLN A 82 1.01 15.77 -3.64
N ALA A 83 0.62 16.92 -3.07
CA ALA A 83 0.23 17.02 -1.67
C ALA A 83 -1.25 16.60 -1.52
N LEU A 84 -1.49 15.46 -0.87
CA LEU A 84 -2.80 14.80 -0.88
C LEU A 84 -3.88 15.67 -0.21
N GLY A 85 -4.93 15.99 -0.99
CA GLY A 85 -6.04 16.83 -0.53
C GLY A 85 -5.79 18.34 -0.63
N TYR A 86 -4.59 18.78 -1.02
CA TYR A 86 -4.21 20.19 -1.07
C TYR A 86 -3.81 20.67 -2.48
N THR A 87 -3.20 19.82 -3.29
CA THR A 87 -2.89 20.12 -4.70
C THR A 87 -3.51 19.10 -5.65
N GLU A 88 -3.62 19.48 -6.93
CA GLU A 88 -3.74 18.52 -8.02
C GLU A 88 -2.40 17.80 -8.25
N ASN A 89 -2.41 16.73 -9.05
CA ASN A 89 -1.16 16.06 -9.47
C ASN A 89 -0.41 16.98 -10.44
N GLN A 90 0.89 17.19 -10.20
CA GLN A 90 1.76 18.06 -11.00
C GLN A 90 2.96 17.26 -11.52
N VAL A 91 3.64 17.78 -12.54
CA VAL A 91 4.89 17.22 -13.06
C VAL A 91 6.03 18.19 -12.75
N LEU A 92 7.17 17.64 -12.31
CA LEU A 92 8.43 18.35 -12.09
C LEU A 92 9.47 17.79 -13.06
N GLU A 93 9.93 18.60 -14.01
CA GLU A 93 10.92 18.18 -15.01
C GLU A 93 12.27 17.86 -14.37
N GLY A 94 13.11 17.08 -15.05
CA GLY A 94 14.47 16.78 -14.60
C GLY A 94 15.35 18.04 -14.53
N GLY A 95 15.85 18.35 -13.34
CA GLY A 95 16.64 19.56 -13.05
C GLY A 95 15.81 20.79 -12.62
N GLU A 96 14.48 20.68 -12.51
CA GLU A 96 13.63 21.77 -12.04
C GLU A 96 13.37 21.75 -10.52
N GLU A 97 12.90 22.89 -10.00
CA GLU A 97 12.49 23.07 -8.61
C GLU A 97 11.09 23.72 -8.53
N HIS A 98 10.27 23.28 -7.57
CA HIS A 98 8.95 23.83 -7.32
C HIS A 98 8.62 23.88 -5.83
N THR A 99 7.96 24.96 -5.39
CA THR A 99 7.53 25.14 -3.99
C THR A 99 6.04 24.90 -3.84
N LEU A 100 5.68 23.85 -3.10
CA LEU A 100 4.34 23.65 -2.57
C LEU A 100 4.15 24.64 -1.41
N LEU A 101 3.29 25.64 -1.58
CA LEU A 101 3.08 26.71 -0.61
C LEU A 101 1.95 26.38 0.38
N ASP A 102 2.06 26.94 1.59
CA ASP A 102 0.96 27.08 2.55
C ASP A 102 0.32 25.74 3.02
N LEU A 103 1.06 24.62 2.93
CA LEU A 103 0.54 23.27 3.24
C LEU A 103 0.25 23.14 4.74
N PRO A 104 -1.00 22.84 5.16
CA PRO A 104 -1.31 22.64 6.57
C PRO A 104 -0.83 21.26 7.03
N ILE A 105 -0.32 21.18 8.27
CA ILE A 105 0.11 19.90 8.86
C ILE A 105 -1.05 19.22 9.63
N PRO A 106 -1.11 17.88 9.67
CA PRO A 106 -0.23 16.95 8.98
C PRO A 106 -0.54 16.86 7.48
N VAL A 107 0.49 16.59 6.67
CA VAL A 107 0.38 16.45 5.21
C VAL A 107 1.18 15.26 4.69
N THR A 108 0.59 14.55 3.73
CA THR A 108 1.21 13.47 2.96
C THR A 108 1.49 13.96 1.54
N ILE A 109 2.73 13.86 1.09
CA ILE A 109 3.19 14.18 -0.27
C ILE A 109 3.61 12.87 -0.93
N ARG A 110 3.04 12.57 -2.10
CA ARG A 110 3.47 11.43 -2.94
C ARG A 110 4.32 11.93 -4.09
N MET A 111 5.35 11.17 -4.43
CA MET A 111 6.22 11.43 -5.57
C MET A 111 6.45 10.11 -6.32
N ALA A 112 6.50 10.17 -7.65
CA ALA A 112 6.69 9.03 -8.52
C ALA A 112 7.42 9.46 -9.79
N ARG A 113 8.48 8.75 -10.21
CA ARG A 113 9.07 8.98 -11.52
C ARG A 113 8.23 8.31 -12.60
N GLN A 114 8.03 8.97 -13.72
CA GLN A 114 7.28 8.39 -14.85
C GLN A 114 7.98 7.17 -15.49
N ASP A 115 9.28 6.97 -15.24
CA ASP A 115 10.07 5.83 -15.71
C ASP A 115 10.10 4.65 -14.72
N ASP A 116 9.25 4.66 -13.69
CA ASP A 116 9.22 3.70 -12.56
C ASP A 116 10.54 3.59 -11.78
N GLY A 117 11.47 4.54 -11.97
CA GLY A 117 12.76 4.58 -11.30
C GLY A 117 12.67 4.94 -9.80
N PHE A 118 13.74 4.62 -9.07
CA PHE A 118 13.85 4.91 -7.64
C PHE A 118 14.18 6.39 -7.39
N ILE A 119 13.64 6.91 -6.29
CA ILE A 119 13.83 8.29 -5.83
C ILE A 119 14.34 8.25 -4.40
N LYS A 120 15.51 8.82 -4.16
CA LYS A 120 15.96 9.13 -2.80
C LYS A 120 15.48 10.51 -2.40
N VAL A 121 14.78 10.58 -1.27
CA VAL A 121 14.27 11.85 -0.71
C VAL A 121 15.25 12.32 0.36
N LEU A 122 15.95 13.43 0.11
CA LEU A 122 16.96 13.99 1.01
C LEU A 122 16.59 15.40 1.47
N PRO A 123 16.49 15.68 2.77
CA PRO A 123 16.31 17.05 3.25
C PRO A 123 17.61 17.84 3.10
N ILE A 124 17.55 18.95 2.37
CA ILE A 124 18.69 19.84 2.12
C ILE A 124 18.80 20.84 3.27
N SER A 125 17.68 21.48 3.62
CA SER A 125 17.60 22.46 4.69
C SER A 125 16.20 22.48 5.31
N SER A 126 16.12 22.97 6.55
CA SER A 126 14.88 23.17 7.28
C SER A 126 15.01 24.48 8.04
N THR A 127 14.10 25.41 7.75
CA THR A 127 13.95 26.70 8.45
C THR A 127 12.52 26.82 8.96
N GLU A 128 12.25 27.82 9.80
CA GLU A 128 10.88 28.13 10.23
C GLU A 128 9.98 28.34 8.99
N GLY A 129 8.88 27.60 8.93
CA GLY A 129 7.92 27.63 7.82
C GLY A 129 8.36 26.99 6.50
N LYS A 130 9.63 26.60 6.29
CA LYS A 130 10.10 26.07 4.98
C LYS A 130 11.02 24.85 5.07
N LEU A 131 10.71 23.81 4.31
CA LEU A 131 11.52 22.61 4.09
C LEU A 131 12.05 22.58 2.64
N GLU A 132 13.34 22.35 2.45
CA GLU A 132 13.94 22.14 1.12
C GLU A 132 14.36 20.67 0.97
N VAL A 133 13.94 20.03 -0.13
CA VAL A 133 14.07 18.59 -0.36
C VAL A 133 14.68 18.32 -1.74
N SER A 134 15.72 17.50 -1.76
CA SER A 134 16.31 16.92 -2.97
C SER A 134 15.62 15.61 -3.31
N LEU A 135 15.28 15.44 -4.58
CA LEU A 135 14.82 14.18 -5.16
C LEU A 135 15.91 13.67 -6.09
N ASP A 136 16.72 12.74 -5.58
CA ASP A 136 17.90 12.21 -6.27
C ASP A 136 17.59 10.84 -6.89
N GLU A 137 18.28 10.48 -7.98
CA GLU A 137 18.21 9.13 -8.54
C GLU A 137 18.86 8.14 -7.57
N ASP A 138 18.09 7.18 -7.07
CA ASP A 138 18.67 5.99 -6.44
C ASP A 138 18.77 4.81 -7.42
N ARG A 139 19.74 3.93 -7.15
CA ARG A 139 19.96 2.68 -7.88
C ARG A 139 19.90 1.45 -6.97
N ASN A 140 19.61 1.63 -5.68
CA ASN A 140 19.54 0.59 -4.67
C ASN A 140 18.09 0.23 -4.31
N TYR A 141 17.52 -0.67 -5.12
CA TYR A 141 16.20 -1.30 -4.93
C TYR A 141 15.87 -1.75 -3.48
N TYR A 142 16.88 -2.02 -2.64
CA TYR A 142 16.68 -2.56 -1.29
C TYR A 142 16.38 -1.52 -0.22
N ASP A 143 16.79 -0.26 -0.41
CA ASP A 143 16.76 0.76 0.64
C ASP A 143 15.72 1.86 0.36
N ASP A 144 15.57 2.30 -0.89
CA ASP A 144 14.66 3.38 -1.28
C ASP A 144 13.46 2.83 -2.12
N PRO A 145 12.25 3.41 -2.00
CA PRO A 145 11.07 3.03 -2.80
C PRO A 145 11.04 3.72 -4.17
N ASN A 146 10.31 3.13 -5.14
CA ASN A 146 10.03 3.78 -6.44
C ASN A 146 8.86 4.78 -6.38
N LEU A 147 8.06 4.71 -5.32
CA LEU A 147 6.89 5.56 -5.07
C LEU A 147 6.97 6.14 -3.64
N PRO A 148 8.01 6.92 -3.29
CA PRO A 148 8.17 7.45 -1.95
C PRO A 148 6.97 8.29 -1.51
N VAL A 149 6.57 8.08 -0.26
CA VAL A 149 5.57 8.88 0.42
C VAL A 149 6.24 9.65 1.54
N MET A 150 6.33 10.97 1.40
CA MET A 150 6.84 11.85 2.44
C MET A 150 5.68 12.34 3.31
N GLU A 151 5.77 12.14 4.62
CA GLU A 151 4.75 12.61 5.58
C GLU A 151 5.35 13.60 6.56
N ILE A 152 4.67 14.73 6.74
CA ILE A 152 5.00 15.76 7.73
C ILE A 152 3.94 15.66 8.83
N HIS A 153 4.37 15.27 10.03
CA HIS A 153 3.50 15.05 11.18
C HIS A 153 3.12 16.36 11.89
N GLU A 154 2.13 16.29 12.79
CA GLU A 154 1.68 17.42 13.64
C GLU A 154 2.80 18.05 14.48
N ASP A 155 3.84 17.28 14.83
CA ASP A 155 5.00 17.74 15.59
C ASP A 155 6.17 18.23 14.71
N GLY A 156 5.92 18.39 13.41
CA GLY A 156 6.91 18.89 12.44
C GLY A 156 7.99 17.86 12.06
N LYS A 157 7.89 16.61 12.50
CA LYS A 157 8.79 15.55 12.02
C LYS A 157 8.44 15.12 10.61
N VAL A 158 9.47 14.84 9.82
CA VAL A 158 9.35 14.40 8.42
C VAL A 158 9.82 12.95 8.31
N PHE A 159 8.96 12.10 7.74
CA PHE A 159 9.24 10.68 7.47
C PHE A 159 9.06 10.38 5.98
N VAL A 160 9.73 9.33 5.49
CA VAL A 160 9.60 8.85 4.10
C VAL A 160 9.39 7.33 4.11
N TYR A 161 8.42 6.85 3.33
CA TYR A 161 7.94 5.46 3.26
C TYR A 161 7.94 4.91 1.84
#